data_AF-A0A5A8A2R7-F1
#
_entry.id   AF-A0A5A8A2R7-F1
#
_cell.length_a   1.000
_cell.length_b   1.000
_cell.length_c   1.000
_cell.angle_alpha   90.00
_cell.angle_beta   90.00
_cell.angle_gamma   90.00
#
_symmetry.space_group_name_H-M   'P 1'
#
loop_
_entity.id
_entity.type
_entity.pdbx_description
1 polymer ?
#
loop_
_entity_poly.entity_id
_entity_poly.type
_entity_poly.pdbx_seq_one_letter_code
_entity_poly.pdbx_strand_id
1 'polypeptide(L)' 'MTWVLIFSGRELFRGTYGGALDAAESMRLCERSFHPDGTELAPRLDRGVMLVLARMVPAFRRRAAS' A
#
# COMPACT_ATOMS: atom_id res chain seq x y z
N MET A 1 -1.68 -6.15 13.34
CA MET A 1 -2.47 -5.04 12.76
C MET A 1 -2.60 -5.27 11.25
N THR A 2 -3.81 -5.26 10.70
CA THR A 2 -4.05 -5.69 9.30
C THR A 2 -4.03 -4.51 8.33
N TRP A 3 -3.23 -4.65 7.27
CA TRP A 3 -3.07 -3.73 6.16
C TRP A 3 -3.72 -4.27 4.91
N VAL A 4 -4.14 -3.37 4.02
CA VAL A 4 -4.79 -3.67 2.76
C VAL A 4 -4.10 -2.86 1.65
N LEU A 5 -3.68 -3.56 0.60
CA LEU A 5 -3.22 -2.97 -0.65
C LEU A 5 -4.42 -2.85 -1.59
N ILE A 6 -4.68 -1.64 -2.07
CA ILE A 6 -5.76 -1.35 -3.01
C ILE A 6 -5.14 -0.73 -4.26
N PHE A 7 -5.57 -1.18 -5.44
CA PHE A 7 -5.22 -0.56 -6.70
C PHE A 7 -6.47 -0.39 -7.54
N SER A 8 -6.70 0.83 -8.04
CA SER A 8 -7.90 1.14 -8.86
C SER A 8 -9.21 0.69 -8.19
N GLY A 9 -9.32 0.88 -6.88
CA GLY A 9 -10.50 0.52 -6.07
C GLY A 9 -10.64 -0.96 -5.72
N ARG A 10 -9.78 -1.84 -6.25
CA ARG A 10 -9.77 -3.28 -5.97
C ARG A 10 -8.76 -3.62 -4.88
N GLU A 11 -9.16 -4.46 -3.94
CA GLU A 11 -8.26 -5.03 -2.95
C GLU A 11 -7.39 -6.09 -3.63
N LEU A 12 -6.07 -5.92 -3.55
CA LEU A 12 -5.08 -6.84 -4.12
C LEU A 12 -4.44 -7.72 -3.06
N PHE A 13 -4.29 -7.23 -1.83
CA PHE A 13 -3.68 -7.96 -0.72
C PHE A 13 -4.23 -7.52 0.63
N ARG A 14 -4.29 -8.44 1.59
CA ARG A 14 -4.65 -8.19 2.98
C ARG A 14 -3.75 -8.99 3.93
N GLY A 15 -3.08 -8.32 4.85
CA GLY A 15 -2.16 -8.99 5.76
C GLY A 15 -1.35 -8.03 6.61
N THR A 16 -0.05 -8.30 6.75
CA THR A 16 0.88 -7.44 7.46
C THR A 16 1.30 -6.26 6.58
N TYR A 17 1.90 -5.22 7.19
CA TYR A 17 2.45 -4.09 6.43
C TYR A 17 3.55 -4.55 5.46
N GLY A 18 4.52 -5.33 5.97
CA GLY A 18 5.60 -5.88 5.16
C GLY A 18 5.08 -6.72 4.00
N GLY A 19 4.15 -7.66 4.26
CA GLY A 19 3.57 -8.48 3.18
C GLY A 19 2.79 -7.65 2.14
N ALA A 20 2.20 -6.53 2.53
CA ALA A 20 1.54 -5.63 1.59
C ALA A 20 2.53 -4.82 0.74
N LEU A 21 3.68 -4.44 1.31
CA LEU A 21 4.78 -3.84 0.55
C LEU A 21 5.44 -4.84 -0.39
N ASP A 22 5.72 -6.06 0.08
CA ASP A 22 6.29 -7.12 -0.75
C ASP A 22 5.34 -7.46 -1.92
N ALA A 23 4.03 -7.49 -1.66
CA ALA A 23 3.03 -7.67 -2.71
C ALA A 23 3.04 -6.50 -3.72
N ALA A 24 3.05 -5.24 -3.23
CA ALA A 24 3.10 -4.07 -4.09
C ALA A 24 4.37 -4.04 -4.96
N GLU A 25 5.53 -4.35 -4.38
CA GLU A 25 6.80 -4.42 -5.08
C GLU A 25 6.81 -5.53 -6.14
N SER A 26 6.28 -6.73 -5.81
CA SER A 26 6.18 -7.84 -6.76
C SER A 26 5.31 -7.51 -7.99
N MET A 27 4.31 -6.63 -7.80
CA MET A 27 3.41 -6.16 -8.85
C MET A 27 3.91 -4.88 -9.54
N ARG A 28 5.09 -4.36 -9.15
CA ARG A 28 5.65 -3.08 -9.61
C ARG A 28 4.69 -1.90 -9.39
N LEU A 29 3.99 -1.91 -8.25
CA LEU A 29 3.04 -0.88 -7.82
C LEU A 29 3.63 0.07 -6.77
N CYS A 30 4.88 -0.15 -6.37
CA CYS A 30 5.62 0.77 -5.53
C CYS A 30 7.12 0.67 -5.79
N GLU A 31 7.83 1.72 -5.40
CA GLU A 31 9.28 1.77 -5.38
C GLU A 31 9.76 1.94 -3.93
N ARG A 32 10.57 0.99 -3.46
CA ARG A 32 11.20 1.03 -2.13
C ARG A 32 12.58 1.63 -2.28
N SER A 33 12.94 2.48 -1.33
CA SER A 33 14.26 3.09 -1.26
C SER A 33 14.76 3.04 0.18
N PHE A 34 16.07 3.06 0.35
CA PHE A 34 16.71 2.92 1.65
C PHE A 34 17.76 4.01 1.79
N HIS A 35 17.90 4.55 3.00
CA HIS A 35 19.05 5.34 3.36
C HIS A 35 20.33 4.47 3.39
N PRO A 36 21.54 5.07 3.28
CA PRO A 36 22.79 4.32 3.35
C PRO A 36 23.00 3.52 4.64
N ASP A 37 22.31 3.88 5.72
CA ASP A 37 22.32 3.17 7.00
C ASP A 37 21.37 1.97 7.08
N GLY A 38 20.64 1.68 6.00
CA GLY A 38 19.67 0.58 5.90
C GLY A 38 18.26 0.94 6.37
N THR A 39 18.01 2.18 6.83
CA THR A 39 16.67 2.62 7.19
C THR A 39 15.80 2.76 5.94
N GLU A 40 14.64 2.10 5.92
CA GLU A 40 13.69 2.20 4.82
C GLU A 40 13.09 3.61 4.73
N LEU A 41 13.21 4.24 3.56
CA LEU A 41 12.52 5.48 3.23
C LEU A 41 11.04 5.20 3.02
N ALA A 42 10.21 6.23 3.18
CA ALA A 42 8.79 6.12 2.87
C ALA A 42 8.61 5.61 1.43
N PRO A 43 7.95 4.46 1.22
CA PRO A 43 7.82 3.86 -0.10
C PRO A 43 6.99 4.76 -1.01
N ARG A 44 7.41 4.89 -2.26
CA ARG A 44 6.67 5.63 -3.27
C ARG A 44 5.65 4.71 -3.90
N LEU A 45 4.38 4.96 -3.65
CA LEU A 45 3.29 4.20 -4.25
C LEU A 45 2.95 4.78 -5.62
N ASP A 46 2.68 3.90 -6.58
CA ASP A 46 2.21 4.32 -7.89
C ASP A 46 0.84 5.00 -7.81
N ARG A 47 0.53 5.79 -8.84
CA ARG A 47 -0.75 6.50 -8.90
C ARG A 47 -1.92 5.51 -8.84
N GLY A 48 -2.85 5.74 -7.93
CA GLY A 48 -4.04 4.90 -7.74
C GLY A 48 -3.80 3.66 -6.86
N VAL A 49 -2.57 3.48 -6.36
CA VAL A 49 -2.24 2.51 -5.32
C VAL A 49 -2.46 3.15 -3.96
N MET A 50 -3.06 2.40 -3.05
CA MET A 50 -3.29 2.82 -1.67
C MET A 50 -2.88 1.69 -0.74
N LEU A 51 -2.13 2.06 0.29
CA LEU A 51 -1.77 1.17 1.38
C LEU A 51 -2.38 1.71 2.67
N VAL A 52 -3.41 1.02 3.19
CA VAL A 52 -4.21 1.53 4.31
C VAL A 52 -4.49 0.43 5.32
N LEU A 53 -4.79 0.82 6.56
CA LEU A 53 -5.28 -0.12 7.56
C LEU A 53 -6.66 -0.66 7.17
N ALA A 54 -6.89 -1.94 7.39
CA ALA A 54 -8.13 -2.61 7.03
C ALA A 54 -9.39 -1.89 7.55
N ARG A 55 -9.33 -1.34 8.77
CA ARG A 55 -10.43 -0.58 9.39
C ARG A 55 -10.74 0.76 8.69
N MET A 56 -9.82 1.28 7.88
CA MET A 56 -9.97 2.57 7.19
C MET A 56 -10.51 2.42 5.76
N VAL A 57 -10.56 1.20 5.22
CA VAL A 57 -11.04 0.93 3.85
C VAL A 57 -12.42 1.56 3.56
N PRO A 58 -13.44 1.49 4.45
CA PRO A 58 -14.74 2.11 4.20
C PRO A 58 -14.69 3.65 4.09
N ALA A 59 -13.77 4.30 4.78
CA ALA A 59 -13.60 5.75 4.68
C ALA A 59 -12.93 6.14 3.36
N PHE A 60 -11.94 5.36 2.91
CA PHE A 60 -11.23 5.63 1.66
C PHE A 60 -12.06 5.33 0.42
N ARG A 61 -12.89 4.27 0.42
CA ARG A 61 -13.81 3.99 -0.69
C ARG A 61 -14.78 5.14 -0.96
N ARG A 62 -15.23 5.84 0.09
CA ARG A 62 -16.10 7.02 -0.06
C ARG A 62 -15.38 8.19 -0.74
N ARG A 63 -14.09 8.39 -0.46
CA ARG A 63 -13.29 9.50 -1.00
C ARG A 63 -12.82 9.27 -2.44
N ALA A 64 -12.65 8.01 -2.85
CA ALA A 64 -12.30 7.66 -4.23
C ALA A 64 -13.51 7.70 -5.19
N ALA A 65 -14.74 7.72 -4.66
CA ALA A 65 -15.97 7.81 -5.43
C ALA A 65 -16.54 9.24 -5.53
N SER A 66 -15.76 10.25 -5.11
CA SER A 66 -16.12 11.68 -5.15
C SER A 66 -15.49 12.39 -6.35
#